data_AF-A0A183CT24-F1
#
_entry.id   AF-A0A183CT24-F1
#
_cell.length_a   1.000
_cell.length_b   1.000
_cell.length_c   1.000
_cell.angle_alpha   90.00
_cell.angle_beta   90.00
_cell.angle_gamma   90.00
#
_symmetry.space_group_name_H-M   'P 1'
#
loop_
_entity.id
_entity.type
_entity.pdbx_description
1 polymer ?
#
loop_
_entity_poly.entity_id
_entity_poly.type
_entity_poly.pdbx_seq_one_letter_code
_entity_poly.pdbx_strand_id
1 'polypeptide(L)'
;GGDWDRKNQLRCCEALYKMAVRDLSGAASLFLEAVPTFDAEELMDYETLILYTVLCSIYALDRPDLREKVINNGDIQQQTAHN
;
A
#
# COMPACT_ATOMS: atom_id res chain seq x y z
N GLY A 1 17.83 5.79 14.68
CA GLY A 1 18.14 4.36 14.63
C GLY A 1 16.86 3.56 14.53
N GLY A 2 16.24 3.20 15.67
CA GLY A 2 15.06 2.32 15.71
C GLY A 2 13.68 2.99 15.65
N ASP A 3 13.61 4.23 15.15
CA ASP A 3 12.34 4.97 14.98
C ASP A 3 11.72 4.78 13.57
N TRP A 4 12.47 4.20 12.65
CA TRP A 4 12.07 4.10 11.25
C TRP A 4 11.08 2.96 11.03
N ASP A 5 11.37 1.78 11.56
CA ASP A 5 10.51 0.59 11.42
C ASP A 5 9.16 0.80 12.12
N ARG A 6 9.17 1.43 13.32
CA ARG A 6 7.95 1.83 14.03
C ARG A 6 7.09 2.82 13.23
N LYS A 7 7.71 3.73 12.48
CA LYS A 7 6.97 4.66 11.61
C LYS A 7 6.33 3.94 10.43
N ASN A 8 6.97 2.91 9.90
CA ASN A 8 6.39 2.08 8.84
C ASN A 8 5.20 1.24 9.33
N GLN A 9 5.33 0.65 10.51
CA GLN A 9 4.21 -0.05 11.16
C GLN A 9 3.05 0.91 11.42
N LEU A 10 3.34 2.11 11.96
CA LEU A 10 2.32 3.14 12.18
C LEU A 10 1.65 3.56 10.86
N ARG A 11 2.41 3.72 9.78
CA ARG A 11 1.88 4.06 8.45
C ARG A 11 0.90 3.00 7.95
N CYS A 12 1.23 1.71 8.10
CA CYS A 12 0.34 0.62 7.71
C CYS A 12 -0.96 0.62 8.54
N CYS A 13 -0.85 0.84 9.85
CA CYS A 13 -2.01 1.00 10.73
C CYS A 13 -2.89 2.19 10.32
N GLU A 14 -2.29 3.34 10.00
CA GLU A 14 -3.00 4.53 9.58
C GLU A 14 -3.69 4.33 8.22
N ALA A 15 -3.03 3.65 7.28
CA ALA A 15 -3.59 3.30 5.98
C ALA A 15 -4.83 2.40 6.12
N LEU A 16 -4.76 1.38 6.98
CA LEU A 16 -5.88 0.50 7.32
C LEU A 16 -7.04 1.27 7.97
N TYR A 17 -6.74 2.18 8.90
CA TYR A 17 -7.75 3.02 9.53
C TYR A 17 -8.46 3.91 8.50
N LYS A 18 -7.69 4.59 7.63
CA LYS A 18 -8.23 5.43 6.54
C LYS A 18 -9.11 4.65 5.59
N MET A 19 -8.69 3.43 5.23
CA MET A 19 -9.50 2.53 4.43
C MET A 19 -10.82 2.17 5.14
N ALA A 20 -10.78 1.88 6.45
CA ALA A 20 -11.97 1.55 7.23
C ALA A 20 -12.99 2.71 7.33
N VAL A 21 -12.51 3.95 7.42
CA VAL A 21 -13.37 5.16 7.38
C VAL A 21 -13.71 5.63 5.96
N ARG A 22 -13.35 4.85 4.93
CA ARG A 22 -13.57 5.11 3.51
C ARG A 22 -12.82 6.33 2.94
N ASP A 23 -11.76 6.77 3.60
CA ASP A 23 -10.78 7.71 3.04
C ASP A 23 -9.80 6.95 2.14
N LEU A 24 -10.29 6.53 0.96
CA LEU A 24 -9.54 5.69 0.02
C LEU A 24 -8.37 6.43 -0.64
N SER A 25 -8.49 7.75 -0.83
CA SER A 25 -7.42 8.58 -1.37
C SER A 25 -6.25 8.70 -0.40
N GLY A 26 -6.53 8.94 0.89
CA GLY A 26 -5.51 8.91 1.93
C GLY A 26 -4.89 7.53 2.11
N ALA A 27 -5.72 6.48 2.12
CA ALA A 27 -5.25 5.11 2.23
C ALA A 27 -4.33 4.72 1.06
N ALA A 28 -4.70 5.03 -0.19
CA ALA A 28 -3.89 4.72 -1.37
C ALA A 28 -2.49 5.34 -1.29
N SER A 29 -2.38 6.60 -0.87
CA SER A 29 -1.07 7.27 -0.73
C SER A 29 -0.17 6.57 0.31
N LEU A 30 -0.73 6.26 1.48
CA LEU A 30 0.04 5.61 2.55
C LEU A 30 0.42 4.17 2.21
N PHE A 31 -0.47 3.44 1.54
CA PHE A 31 -0.19 2.09 1.07
C PHE A 31 0.92 2.08 0.02
N LEU A 32 0.88 2.98 -0.98
CA LEU A 32 1.94 3.09 -1.99
C LEU A 32 3.31 3.41 -1.39
N GLU A 33 3.37 4.24 -0.34
CA GLU A 33 4.61 4.49 0.41
C GLU A 33 5.07 3.28 1.23
N ALA A 34 4.13 2.45 1.70
CA ALA A 34 4.43 1.29 2.55
C ALA A 34 4.96 0.08 1.75
N VAL A 35 4.52 -0.10 0.49
CA VAL A 35 4.92 -1.22 -0.39
C VAL A 35 6.43 -1.53 -0.38
N PRO A 36 7.35 -0.59 -0.68
CA PRO A 36 8.78 -0.90 -0.82
C PRO A 36 9.49 -1.22 0.50
N THR A 37 8.85 -0.97 1.65
CA THR A 37 9.48 -1.06 2.98
C THR A 37 8.57 -1.74 3.99
N PHE A 38 7.69 -2.62 3.51
CA PHE A 38 6.72 -3.30 4.35
C PHE A 38 7.41 -4.23 5.36
N ASP A 39 7.06 -4.06 6.63
CA ASP A 39 7.59 -4.84 7.76
C ASP A 39 6.52 -5.00 8.86
N ALA A 40 5.25 -5.09 8.45
CA ALA A 40 4.10 -5.18 9.37
C ALA A 40 3.39 -6.53 9.22
N GLU A 41 4.16 -7.63 9.22
CA GLU A 41 3.65 -9.01 9.12
C GLU A 41 2.71 -9.39 10.29
N GLU A 42 2.84 -8.74 11.44
CA GLU A 42 1.91 -8.92 12.57
C GLU A 42 0.49 -8.38 12.26
N LEU A 43 0.37 -7.46 11.30
CA LEU A 43 -0.87 -6.76 10.99
C LEU A 43 -1.60 -7.37 9.79
N MET A 44 -0.87 -7.71 8.73
CA MET A 44 -1.37 -8.36 7.53
C MET A 44 -0.24 -9.00 6.72
N ASP A 45 -0.57 -9.95 5.85
CA ASP A 45 0.39 -10.49 4.89
C ASP A 45 0.70 -9.48 3.78
N TYR A 46 1.89 -9.56 3.19
CA TYR A 46 2.30 -8.68 2.09
C TYR A 46 1.34 -8.76 0.88
N GLU A 47 0.76 -9.94 0.61
CA GLU A 47 -0.26 -10.10 -0.43
C GLU A 47 -1.51 -9.25 -0.15
N THR A 48 -1.95 -9.21 1.11
CA THR A 48 -3.10 -8.40 1.54
C THR A 48 -2.80 -6.91 1.43
N LEU A 49 -1.58 -6.49 1.77
CA LEU A 49 -1.12 -5.12 1.58
C LEU A 49 -1.22 -4.72 0.10
N ILE A 50 -0.68 -5.55 -0.80
CA ILE A 50 -0.69 -5.27 -2.26
C ILE A 50 -2.13 -5.20 -2.77
N LEU A 51 -3.01 -6.12 -2.35
CA LEU A 51 -4.41 -6.11 -2.71
C LEU A 51 -5.10 -4.79 -2.31
N TYR A 52 -4.92 -4.34 -1.05
CA TYR A 52 -5.49 -3.08 -0.57
C TYR A 52 -4.89 -1.86 -1.27
N THR A 53 -3.60 -1.90 -1.56
CA THR A 53 -2.91 -0.84 -2.33
C THR A 53 -3.55 -0.68 -3.71
N VAL A 54 -3.74 -1.79 -4.44
CA VAL A 54 -4.34 -1.79 -5.78
C VAL A 54 -5.79 -1.33 -5.73
N LEU A 55 -6.60 -1.88 -4.81
CA LEU A 55 -8.01 -1.52 -4.67
C LEU A 55 -8.21 -0.03 -4.34
N CYS A 56 -7.47 0.50 -3.37
CA CYS A 56 -7.55 1.91 -3.01
C CYS A 56 -7.06 2.80 -4.17
N SER A 57 -5.99 2.39 -4.85
CA SER A 57 -5.41 3.17 -5.96
C SER A 57 -6.32 3.23 -7.19
N ILE A 58 -7.07 2.16 -7.51
CA ILE A 58 -8.05 2.17 -8.61
C ILE A 58 -9.14 3.22 -8.37
N TYR A 59 -9.54 3.42 -7.12
CA TYR A 59 -10.52 4.45 -6.76
C TYR A 59 -9.89 5.85 -6.70
N ALA A 60 -8.68 5.96 -6.17
CA ALA A 60 -8.07 7.24 -5.82
C ALA A 60 -7.30 7.93 -6.96
N LEU A 61 -6.77 7.17 -7.91
CA LEU A 61 -5.86 7.68 -8.94
C LEU A 61 -6.53 7.74 -10.31
N ASP A 62 -6.17 8.77 -11.07
CA ASP A 62 -6.52 8.89 -12.47
C ASP A 62 -5.77 7.85 -13.31
N ARG A 63 -6.28 7.54 -14.50
CA ARG A 63 -5.66 6.57 -15.43
C ARG A 63 -4.14 6.72 -15.65
N PRO A 64 -3.56 7.93 -15.88
CA PRO A 64 -2.12 8.06 -16.05
C PRO A 64 -1.34 7.72 -14.77
N ASP A 65 -1.78 8.24 -13.63
CA ASP A 65 -1.16 7.99 -12.33
C ASP A 65 -1.24 6.52 -11.92
N LEU A 66 -2.39 5.87 -12.17
CA LEU A 66 -2.55 4.45 -11.91
C LEU A 66 -1.56 3.60 -12.73
N ARG A 67 -1.34 3.98 -13.99
CA ARG A 67 -0.37 3.30 -14.86
C ARG A 67 1.05 3.46 -14.33
N GLU A 68 1.42 4.66 -13.92
CA GLU A 68 2.77 4.95 -13.44
C GLU A 68 3.06 4.36 -12.06
N LYS A 69 2.18 4.60 -11.08
CA LYS A 69 2.43 4.30 -9.66
C LYS A 69 2.08 2.87 -9.26
N VAL A 70 1.17 2.22 -9.99
CA VAL A 70 0.68 0.86 -9.67
C VAL A 70 1.09 -0.14 -10.74
N ILE A 71 0.69 0.09 -12.00
CA ILE A 71 0.89 -0.91 -13.06
C ILE A 71 2.38 -1.09 -13.38
N ASN A 72 3.15 0.00 -13.45
CA ASN A 72 4.58 -0.04 -13.76
C ASN A 72 5.48 -0.20 -12.52
N ASN A 73 4.89 -0.38 -11.34
CA ASN A 73 5.65 -0.52 -10.10
C ASN A 73 6.21 -1.95 -9.99
N GLY A 74 7.54 -2.08 -9.93
CA GLY A 74 8.24 -3.36 -9.90
C GLY A 74 7.89 -4.23 -8.70
N ASP A 75 7.69 -3.63 -7.52
CA ASP A 75 7.40 -4.37 -6.28
C ASP A 75 6.00 -5.02 -6.33
N ILE A 76 5.04 -4.31 -6.94
CA ILE A 76 3.67 -4.80 -7.13
C ILE A 76 3.64 -5.89 -8.23
N GLN A 77 4.37 -5.69 -9.33
CA GLN A 77 4.47 -6.68 -10.40
C GLN A 77 5.10 -7.99 -9.93
N GLN A 78 6.15 -7.93 -9.11
CA GLN A 78 6.82 -9.12 -8.58
C GLN A 78 5.87 -10.00 -7.77
N GLN A 79 5.03 -9.40 -6.93
CA GLN A 79 4.07 -10.14 -6.12
C GLN A 79 2.91 -10.70 -6.95
N THR A 80 2.38 -9.91 -7.89
CA THR A 80 1.24 -10.34 -8.72
C THR A 80 1.59 -11.41 -9.76
N ALA A 81 2.86 -11.51 -10.16
CA ALA A 81 3.34 -12.51 -11.11
C ALA A 81 3.56 -13.91 -10.52
N HIS A 82 3.49 -14.05 -9.18
CA HIS A 82 3.69 -15.33 -8.48
C HIS A 82 2.41 -16.17 -8.32
N ASN A 83 1.26 -15.68 -8.79
CA ASN A 83 -0.04 -16.33 -8.75
C ASN A 83 -0.49 -16.83 -10.14
#